data_AF-A0A952SW27-F1
#
_entry.id   AF-A0A952SW27-F1
#
_cell.length_a   1.000
_cell.length_b   1.000
_cell.length_c   1.000
_cell.angle_alpha   90.00
_cell.angle_beta   90.00
_cell.angle_gamma   90.00
#
_symmetry.space_group_name_H-M   'P 1'
#
loop_
_entity.id
_entity.type
_entity.pdbx_description
1 polymer ?
#
loop_
_entity_poly.entity_id
_entity_poly.type
_entity_poly.pdbx_seq_one_letter_code
_entity_poly.pdbx_strand_id
1 'polypeptide(L)'
;MAQDQPIKVLVVAFVDDAAAAVYSINRLKPEALCFVLPEGSKALVESAVQPNIDQMPKRWDWIVTEELCEFSACYQVLARSLPDLLRTWDVQYGELVVDISSATPAMAGALTLVAVPWTSRVVSLIPAREGQEDDRVELNEKSFIWKQSNPWDEQAAVARREGCELFNRGLFHAAVKLFREVELRVSGGQKPLYRAFADLAEGYDLWERFHYRQAWEKLKTSAKALEMASLWGGPPGLKAIIAPIKTNASFLEKLVLDPAEVKESLTLDLLACTGRRLHARHDPETAMTALVRALEACAQVRLYKSHKIKSWDAQPTQLPAALQEVCQTCYLEDIDGKYKLPLQAQFRTLAGLGDQLGQAFLREWPKMKPLLDAANHAVLGHGFEPIKSERVQQLYEVVLRLTGVAESSLPKFPVLSL
;
A
#
# COMPACT_ATOMS: atom_id res chain seq x y z
N MET A 1 25.02 -10.77 12.03
CA MET A 1 26.36 -10.23 11.70
C MET A 1 26.41 -8.70 11.59
N ALA A 2 25.60 -7.95 12.36
CA ALA A 2 25.64 -6.47 12.40
C ALA A 2 25.60 -5.92 13.84
N GLN A 3 25.92 -6.76 14.84
CA GLN A 3 25.54 -6.51 16.23
C GLN A 3 26.38 -5.38 16.88
N ASP A 4 27.62 -5.18 16.44
CA ASP A 4 28.59 -4.24 17.04
C ASP A 4 29.05 -3.13 16.08
N GLN A 5 28.23 -2.80 15.08
CA GLN A 5 28.51 -1.67 14.19
C GLN A 5 28.15 -0.34 14.88
N PRO A 6 28.90 0.75 14.61
CA PRO A 6 28.53 2.10 15.00
C PRO A 6 27.10 2.42 14.61
N ILE A 7 26.35 3.03 15.54
CA ILE A 7 24.95 3.40 15.34
C ILE A 7 24.76 4.91 15.27
N LYS A 8 23.63 5.35 14.71
CA LYS A 8 23.29 6.77 14.62
C LYS A 8 23.04 7.37 16.01
N VAL A 9 22.07 6.82 16.74
CA VAL A 9 21.65 7.35 18.05
C VAL A 9 21.45 6.23 19.06
N LEU A 10 21.97 6.45 20.27
CA LEU A 10 21.67 5.65 21.45
C LEU A 10 20.93 6.50 22.47
N VAL A 11 19.79 6.01 22.96
CA VAL A 11 19.13 6.54 24.16
C VAL A 11 19.30 5.52 25.28
N VAL A 12 19.95 5.92 26.37
CA VAL A 12 20.19 5.07 27.55
C VAL A 12 19.27 5.49 28.68
N ALA A 13 18.37 4.61 29.12
CA ALA A 13 17.67 4.78 30.38
C ALA A 13 18.63 4.42 31.53
N PHE A 14 18.95 5.41 32.35
CA PHE A 14 20.03 5.33 33.33
C PHE A 14 19.54 5.70 34.73
N VAL A 15 19.83 4.84 35.70
CA VAL A 15 19.55 5.09 37.12
C VAL A 15 20.87 5.13 37.89
N ASP A 16 21.58 4.01 38.01
CA ASP A 16 22.79 3.91 38.84
C ASP A 16 23.85 2.91 38.32
N ASP A 17 23.58 2.14 37.25
CA ASP A 17 24.53 1.15 36.74
C ASP A 17 25.46 1.75 35.67
N ALA A 18 26.51 2.43 36.13
CA ALA A 18 27.52 3.04 35.26
C ALA A 18 28.25 2.00 34.37
N ALA A 19 28.51 0.79 34.88
CA ALA A 19 29.23 -0.23 34.12
C ALA A 19 28.41 -0.75 32.94
N ALA A 20 27.10 -0.99 33.15
CA ALA A 20 26.18 -1.35 32.08
C ALA A 20 26.12 -0.26 30.99
N ALA A 21 26.00 1.01 31.38
CA ALA A 21 25.94 2.13 30.43
C ALA A 21 27.24 2.25 29.61
N VAL A 22 28.41 2.18 30.25
CA VAL A 22 29.71 2.21 29.57
C VAL A 22 29.82 1.05 28.57
N TYR A 23 29.43 -0.16 28.98
CA TYR A 23 29.47 -1.32 28.11
C TYR A 23 28.62 -1.12 26.85
N SER A 24 27.36 -0.70 26.99
CA SER A 24 26.47 -0.44 25.86
C SER A 24 27.00 0.64 24.93
N ILE A 25 27.51 1.75 25.48
CA ILE A 25 28.05 2.86 24.69
C ILE A 25 29.28 2.41 23.89
N ASN A 26 30.24 1.73 24.53
CA ASN A 26 31.47 1.29 23.88
C ASN A 26 31.23 0.17 22.86
N ARG A 27 30.24 -0.70 23.12
CA ARG A 27 29.82 -1.74 22.17
C ARG A 27 29.16 -1.14 20.93
N LEU A 28 28.29 -0.13 21.10
CA LEU A 28 27.47 0.40 20.02
C LEU A 28 28.07 1.63 19.31
N LYS A 29 29.04 2.32 19.92
CA LYS A 29 29.77 3.47 19.35
C LYS A 29 28.83 4.49 18.68
N PRO A 30 27.87 5.08 19.42
CA PRO A 30 26.86 5.95 18.83
C PRO A 30 27.43 7.28 18.34
N GLU A 31 26.91 7.81 17.23
CA GLU A 31 27.23 9.18 16.79
C GLU A 31 26.60 10.25 17.71
N ALA A 32 25.42 9.97 18.26
CA ALA A 32 24.73 10.81 19.23
C ALA A 32 24.19 9.98 20.40
N LEU A 33 24.29 10.52 21.62
CA LEU A 33 23.95 9.83 22.86
C LEU A 33 22.98 10.66 23.72
N CYS A 34 21.84 10.10 24.10
CA CYS A 34 20.95 10.74 25.06
C CYS A 34 20.83 9.86 26.31
N PHE A 35 20.91 10.46 27.48
CA PHE A 35 20.53 9.78 28.72
C PHE A 35 19.11 10.15 29.14
N VAL A 36 18.34 9.19 29.62
CA VAL A 36 17.07 9.40 30.31
C VAL A 36 17.30 9.02 31.77
N LEU A 37 17.35 10.01 32.66
CA LEU A 37 17.78 9.82 34.05
C LEU A 37 17.13 10.81 35.02
N PRO A 38 17.13 10.56 36.35
CA PRO A 38 16.81 11.59 37.34
C PRO A 38 17.95 12.60 37.49
N GLU A 39 17.67 13.82 37.96
CA GLU A 39 18.68 14.87 38.10
C GLU A 39 19.89 14.41 38.93
N GLY A 40 19.66 13.63 39.99
CA GLY A 40 20.70 13.11 40.88
C GLY A 40 21.70 12.16 40.21
N SER A 41 21.38 11.57 39.07
CA SER A 41 22.25 10.61 38.38
C SER A 41 23.24 11.26 37.40
N LYS A 42 23.12 12.57 37.12
CA LYS A 42 24.05 13.28 36.22
C LYS A 42 25.50 13.22 36.69
N ALA A 43 25.72 13.47 37.98
CA ALA A 43 27.06 13.43 38.57
C ALA A 43 27.73 12.06 38.40
N LEU A 44 26.96 10.98 38.49
CA LEU A 44 27.46 9.62 38.28
C LEU A 44 27.87 9.39 36.82
N VAL A 45 27.10 9.92 35.84
CA VAL A 45 27.48 9.82 34.44
C VAL A 45 28.77 10.59 34.17
N GLU A 46 28.92 11.80 34.70
CA GLU A 46 30.14 12.60 34.55
C GLU A 46 31.37 11.94 35.22
N SER A 47 31.21 11.35 36.40
CA SER A 47 32.34 10.80 37.16
C SER A 47 32.71 9.37 36.77
N ALA A 48 31.75 8.55 36.32
CA ALA A 48 31.93 7.11 36.16
C ALA A 48 31.65 6.59 34.75
N VAL A 49 30.79 7.25 33.96
CA VAL A 49 30.49 6.82 32.59
C VAL A 49 31.39 7.54 31.59
N GLN A 50 31.36 8.87 31.58
CA GLN A 50 32.07 9.70 30.61
C GLN A 50 33.59 9.39 30.53
N PRO A 51 34.33 9.22 31.64
CA PRO A 51 35.77 8.94 31.56
C PRO A 51 36.10 7.58 30.93
N ASN A 52 35.14 6.67 30.86
CA ASN A 52 35.30 5.30 30.38
C ASN A 52 34.68 5.06 28.99
N ILE A 53 34.22 6.12 28.31
CA ILE A 53 33.74 6.02 26.92
C ILE A 53 34.94 6.01 25.96
N ASP A 54 35.11 4.93 25.21
CA ASP A 54 36.23 4.73 24.27
C ASP A 54 36.19 5.72 23.11
N GLN A 55 34.99 6.02 22.62
CA GLN A 55 34.74 6.93 21.50
C GLN A 55 33.61 7.89 21.85
N MET A 56 33.95 9.14 22.10
CA MET A 56 32.96 10.16 22.44
C MET A 56 31.99 10.41 21.29
N PRO A 57 30.68 10.50 21.58
CA PRO A 57 29.68 10.86 20.57
C PRO A 57 29.88 12.31 20.12
N LYS A 58 29.48 12.62 18.88
CA LYS A 58 29.53 13.99 18.33
C LYS A 58 28.53 14.92 19.00
N ARG A 59 27.45 14.36 19.53
CA ARG A 59 26.37 15.06 20.21
C ARG A 59 25.95 14.27 21.43
N TRP A 60 25.61 14.96 22.50
CA TRP A 60 25.05 14.34 23.68
C TRP A 60 24.01 15.23 24.35
N ASP A 61 23.02 14.63 25.01
CA ASP A 61 21.97 15.36 25.73
C ASP A 61 21.37 14.51 26.86
N TRP A 62 20.51 15.14 27.66
CA TRP A 62 19.83 14.54 28.81
C TRP A 62 18.34 14.84 28.75
N ILE A 63 17.52 13.82 29.00
CA ILE A 63 16.11 13.97 29.32
C ILE A 63 15.94 13.63 30.79
N VAL A 64 15.69 14.66 31.60
CA VAL A 64 15.57 14.52 33.06
C VAL A 64 14.15 14.10 33.44
N THR A 65 14.01 13.03 34.23
CA THR A 65 12.74 12.54 34.76
C THR A 65 12.84 12.31 36.27
N GLU A 66 12.07 13.04 37.06
CA GLU A 66 12.11 12.95 38.54
C GLU A 66 11.42 11.68 39.05
N GLU A 67 10.31 11.28 38.42
CA GLU A 67 9.48 10.14 38.86
C GLU A 67 9.76 8.89 38.03
N LEU A 68 10.72 8.08 38.49
CA LEU A 68 11.20 6.90 37.77
C LEU A 68 10.28 5.69 37.86
N CYS A 69 9.41 5.62 38.86
CA CYS A 69 8.55 4.44 39.11
C CYS A 69 7.12 4.62 38.58
N GLU A 70 6.76 5.81 38.11
CA GLU A 70 5.44 6.11 37.56
C GLU A 70 5.45 6.16 36.04
N PHE A 71 4.79 5.18 35.41
CA PHE A 71 4.74 5.07 33.96
C PHE A 71 4.24 6.36 33.28
N SER A 72 3.15 6.95 33.80
CA SER A 72 2.55 8.15 33.21
C SER A 72 3.46 9.37 33.27
N ALA A 73 4.20 9.55 34.38
CA ALA A 73 5.14 10.65 34.52
C ALA A 73 6.32 10.50 33.55
N CYS A 74 6.95 9.32 33.52
CA CYS A 74 8.00 8.97 32.56
C CYS A 74 7.52 9.19 31.11
N TYR A 75 6.33 8.68 30.77
CA TYR A 75 5.77 8.79 29.42
C TYR A 75 5.57 10.25 29.00
N GLN A 76 5.01 11.10 29.87
CA GLN A 76 4.76 12.50 29.54
C GLN A 76 6.05 13.29 29.26
N VAL A 77 7.09 13.08 30.08
CA VAL A 77 8.40 13.73 29.88
C VAL A 77 9.02 13.28 28.56
N LEU A 78 9.03 11.96 28.31
CA LEU A 78 9.61 11.38 27.11
C LEU A 78 8.85 11.76 25.85
N ALA A 79 7.52 11.69 25.85
CA ALA A 79 6.67 12.03 24.70
C ALA A 79 6.79 13.50 24.30
N ARG A 80 7.14 14.39 25.25
CA ARG A 80 7.40 15.81 24.96
C ARG A 80 8.81 16.04 24.44
N SER A 81 9.81 15.41 25.03
CA SER A 81 11.22 15.79 24.82
C SER A 81 11.91 14.98 23.73
N LEU A 82 11.64 13.67 23.66
CA LEU A 82 12.35 12.77 22.76
C LEU A 82 12.09 13.08 21.28
N PRO A 83 10.85 13.31 20.81
CA PRO A 83 10.61 13.59 19.39
C PRO A 83 11.31 14.86 18.88
N ASP A 84 11.38 15.91 19.68
CA ASP A 84 12.04 17.16 19.31
C ASP A 84 13.57 17.02 19.29
N LEU A 85 14.13 16.24 20.22
CA LEU A 85 15.54 15.86 20.21
C LEU A 85 15.90 15.07 18.96
N LEU A 86 15.14 14.02 18.65
CA LEU A 86 15.35 13.17 17.47
C LEU A 86 15.20 13.96 16.17
N ARG A 87 14.26 14.92 16.10
CA ARG A 87 14.14 15.84 14.96
C ARG A 87 15.38 16.73 14.81
N THR A 88 15.88 17.28 15.91
CA THR A 88 17.10 18.12 15.93
C THR A 88 18.34 17.32 15.49
N TRP A 89 18.35 16.03 15.76
CA TRP A 89 19.41 15.10 15.38
C TRP A 89 19.23 14.47 14.00
N ASP A 90 18.17 14.82 13.27
CA ASP A 90 17.82 14.29 11.94
C ASP A 90 17.73 12.76 11.92
N VAL A 91 17.16 12.18 12.97
CA VAL A 91 17.04 10.73 13.15
C VAL A 91 15.88 10.20 12.34
N GLN A 92 16.17 9.27 11.43
CA GLN A 92 15.18 8.58 10.60
C GLN A 92 14.58 7.37 11.31
N TYR A 93 13.53 6.81 10.72
CA TYR A 93 12.93 5.58 11.21
C TYR A 93 13.91 4.41 11.12
N GLY A 94 14.01 3.63 12.21
CA GLY A 94 14.91 2.49 12.28
C GLY A 94 16.38 2.88 12.46
N GLU A 95 16.69 4.05 13.02
CA GLU A 95 18.06 4.50 13.33
C GLU A 95 18.36 4.63 14.83
N LEU A 96 17.34 4.60 15.68
CA LEU A 96 17.48 4.74 17.13
C LEU A 96 17.73 3.37 17.79
N VAL A 97 18.69 3.28 18.71
CA VAL A 97 18.78 2.17 19.66
C VAL A 97 18.38 2.65 21.04
N VAL A 98 17.57 1.85 21.73
CA VAL A 98 17.14 2.13 23.10
C VAL A 98 17.79 1.13 24.02
N ASP A 99 18.53 1.59 25.02
CA ASP A 99 19.10 0.76 26.09
C ASP A 99 18.26 0.90 27.36
N ILE A 100 17.71 -0.22 27.82
CA ILE A 100 16.89 -0.33 29.03
C ILE A 100 17.58 -1.11 30.15
N SER A 101 18.90 -1.35 30.07
CA SER A 101 19.64 -2.18 31.02
C SER A 101 19.55 -1.70 32.47
N SER A 102 19.58 -0.38 32.69
CA SER A 102 19.49 0.25 34.02
C SER A 102 18.09 0.81 34.31
N ALA A 103 17.12 0.61 33.41
CA ALA A 103 15.79 1.21 33.52
C ALA A 103 14.94 0.55 34.62
N THR A 104 14.16 1.34 35.34
CA THR A 104 13.00 0.81 36.07
C THR A 104 11.95 0.27 35.07
N PRO A 105 11.02 -0.61 35.50
CA PRO A 105 9.94 -1.07 34.63
C PRO A 105 9.08 0.05 34.02
N ALA A 106 8.80 1.11 34.79
CA ALA A 106 8.04 2.26 34.34
C ALA A 106 8.79 3.08 33.28
N MET A 107 10.08 3.35 33.49
CA MET A 107 10.94 4.00 32.52
C MET A 107 11.08 3.17 31.23
N ALA A 108 11.35 1.88 31.37
CA ALA A 108 11.52 0.98 30.23
C ALA A 108 10.26 0.93 29.36
N GLY A 109 9.09 0.79 29.98
CA GLY A 109 7.81 0.78 29.28
C GLY A 109 7.51 2.11 28.58
N ALA A 110 7.70 3.23 29.27
CA ALA A 110 7.46 4.56 28.73
C ALA A 110 8.42 4.88 27.56
N LEU A 111 9.72 4.66 27.75
CA LEU A 111 10.75 4.92 26.75
C LEU A 111 10.54 4.06 25.51
N THR A 112 10.30 2.77 25.69
CA THR A 112 10.03 1.86 24.57
C THR A 112 8.82 2.35 23.77
N LEU A 113 7.70 2.65 24.44
CA LEU A 113 6.46 3.06 23.76
C LEU A 113 6.61 4.37 22.98
N VAL A 114 7.27 5.38 23.57
CA VAL A 114 7.51 6.67 22.89
C VAL A 114 8.50 6.51 21.74
N ALA A 115 9.54 5.70 21.92
CA ALA A 115 10.63 5.57 20.95
C ALA A 115 10.33 4.65 19.77
N VAL A 116 9.34 3.74 19.90
CA VAL A 116 9.02 2.69 18.89
C VAL A 116 9.10 3.20 17.44
N PRO A 117 8.53 4.35 17.03
CA PRO A 117 8.57 4.78 15.64
C PRO A 117 9.98 4.87 15.04
N TRP A 118 10.99 5.25 15.85
CA TRP A 118 12.38 5.42 15.42
C TRP A 118 13.27 4.22 15.74
N THR A 119 12.85 3.36 16.65
CA THR A 119 13.65 2.26 17.18
C THR A 119 13.98 1.22 16.11
N SER A 120 15.29 0.97 15.94
CA SER A 120 15.87 -0.15 15.20
C SER A 120 15.98 -1.42 16.05
N ARG A 121 16.32 -1.24 17.33
CA ARG A 121 16.42 -2.30 18.33
C ARG A 121 16.35 -1.72 19.75
N VAL A 122 15.80 -2.51 20.65
CA VAL A 122 15.91 -2.33 22.10
C VAL A 122 16.98 -3.29 22.59
N VAL A 123 17.88 -2.82 23.45
CA VAL A 123 18.98 -3.60 24.04
C VAL A 123 18.85 -3.62 25.56
N SER A 124 19.33 -4.71 26.17
CA SER A 124 19.32 -4.89 27.62
C SER A 124 20.37 -5.90 28.05
N LEU A 125 21.08 -5.63 29.14
CA LEU A 125 21.85 -6.61 29.89
C LEU A 125 20.95 -7.33 30.88
N ILE A 126 20.78 -8.64 30.71
CA ILE A 126 19.99 -9.48 31.63
C ILE A 126 20.92 -10.40 32.43
N PRO A 127 20.63 -10.73 33.70
CA PRO A 127 21.46 -11.66 34.46
C PRO A 127 21.62 -13.01 33.74
N ALA A 128 22.86 -13.51 33.64
CA ALA A 128 23.14 -14.78 32.99
C ALA A 128 22.62 -15.97 33.80
N ARG A 129 22.08 -16.97 33.11
CA ARG A 129 21.70 -18.27 33.70
C ARG A 129 22.71 -19.35 33.32
N GLU A 130 22.80 -20.41 34.13
CA GLU A 130 23.67 -21.55 33.84
C GLU A 130 23.42 -22.11 32.43
N GLY A 131 24.51 -22.39 31.71
CA GLY A 131 24.46 -22.90 30.34
C GLY A 131 24.25 -21.84 29.25
N GLN A 132 24.18 -20.54 29.59
CA GLN A 132 24.16 -19.46 28.60
C GLN A 132 25.57 -18.93 28.37
N GLU A 133 26.14 -19.24 27.20
CA GLU A 133 27.48 -18.75 26.81
C GLU A 133 27.45 -17.69 25.71
N ASP A 134 26.40 -17.66 24.89
CA ASP A 134 26.30 -16.71 23.78
C ASP A 134 26.03 -15.28 24.28
N ASP A 135 26.76 -14.31 23.74
CA ASP A 135 26.66 -12.88 24.08
C ASP A 135 26.83 -12.59 25.60
N ARG A 136 27.61 -13.41 26.31
CA ARG A 136 27.91 -13.27 27.75
C ARG A 136 28.86 -12.10 28.03
N VAL A 137 28.58 -11.36 29.10
CA VAL A 137 29.29 -10.14 29.51
C VAL A 137 29.54 -10.21 31.02
N GLU A 138 30.79 -10.01 31.43
CA GLU A 138 31.15 -9.91 32.85
C GLU A 138 31.36 -8.44 33.21
N LEU A 139 30.55 -7.91 34.14
CA LEU A 139 30.61 -6.52 34.63
C LEU A 139 30.56 -6.53 36.16
N ASN A 140 31.52 -5.87 36.82
CA ASN A 140 31.57 -5.75 38.28
C ASN A 140 31.36 -7.10 39.01
N GLU A 141 32.08 -8.14 38.58
CA GLU A 141 32.01 -9.50 39.15
C GLU A 141 30.64 -10.21 38.99
N LYS A 142 29.75 -9.65 38.17
CA LYS A 142 28.46 -10.23 37.81
C LYS A 142 28.43 -10.58 36.34
N SER A 143 27.73 -11.66 36.05
CA SER A 143 27.57 -12.18 34.70
C SER A 143 26.21 -11.80 34.11
N PHE A 144 26.23 -11.27 32.89
CA PHE A 144 25.07 -10.83 32.12
C PHE A 144 25.07 -11.46 30.74
N ILE A 145 23.92 -11.44 30.09
CA ILE A 145 23.75 -11.74 28.67
C ILE A 145 23.27 -10.47 27.99
N TRP A 146 23.94 -10.08 26.92
CA TRP A 146 23.46 -9.05 26.03
C TRP A 146 22.24 -9.56 25.25
N LYS A 147 21.12 -8.87 25.40
CA LYS A 147 19.92 -9.12 24.60
C LYS A 147 19.59 -7.91 23.76
N GLN A 148 19.11 -8.20 22.56
CA GLN A 148 18.59 -7.20 21.66
C GLN A 148 17.41 -7.75 20.87
N SER A 149 16.43 -6.92 20.60
CA SER A 149 15.28 -7.25 19.76
C SER A 149 14.79 -6.02 19.01
N ASN A 150 14.23 -6.24 17.81
CA ASN A 150 13.54 -5.19 17.09
C ASN A 150 12.03 -5.30 17.36
N PRO A 151 11.41 -4.35 18.07
CA PRO A 151 9.97 -4.41 18.37
C PRO A 151 9.09 -4.42 17.11
N TRP A 152 9.60 -3.88 15.99
CA TRP A 152 8.89 -3.92 14.72
C TRP A 152 8.81 -5.31 14.12
N ASP A 153 9.73 -6.22 14.40
CA ASP A 153 9.64 -7.59 13.88
C ASP A 153 8.38 -8.30 14.39
N GLU A 154 7.99 -8.02 15.63
CA GLU A 154 6.76 -8.53 16.25
C GLU A 154 5.53 -7.72 15.80
N GLN A 155 5.63 -6.38 15.82
CA GLN A 155 4.51 -5.50 15.45
C GLN A 155 4.14 -5.60 13.96
N ALA A 156 5.08 -5.99 13.11
CA ALA A 156 4.87 -6.05 11.67
C ALA A 156 3.77 -7.04 11.27
N ALA A 157 3.48 -8.07 12.08
CA ALA A 157 2.33 -8.94 11.83
C ALA A 157 0.99 -8.21 11.98
N VAL A 158 0.87 -7.28 12.94
CA VAL A 158 -0.32 -6.44 13.12
C VAL A 158 -0.44 -5.46 11.96
N ALA A 159 0.64 -4.74 11.66
CA ALA A 159 0.67 -3.77 10.56
C ALA A 159 0.44 -4.44 9.19
N ARG A 160 0.90 -5.67 8.99
CA ARG A 160 0.63 -6.44 7.77
C ARG A 160 -0.86 -6.71 7.60
N ARG A 161 -1.57 -7.12 8.66
CA ARG A 161 -3.03 -7.34 8.62
C ARG A 161 -3.76 -6.05 8.25
N GLU A 162 -3.40 -4.94 8.88
CA GLU A 162 -3.97 -3.63 8.54
C GLU A 162 -3.68 -3.24 7.08
N GLY A 163 -2.46 -3.45 6.59
CA GLY A 163 -2.10 -3.22 5.20
C GLY A 163 -2.89 -4.09 4.21
N CYS A 164 -3.14 -5.35 4.58
CA CYS A 164 -3.99 -6.26 3.83
C CYS A 164 -5.45 -5.79 3.80
N GLU A 165 -5.99 -5.31 4.92
CA GLU A 165 -7.34 -4.74 4.99
C GLU A 165 -7.49 -3.48 4.13
N LEU A 166 -6.52 -2.56 4.19
CA LEU A 166 -6.47 -1.38 3.33
C LEU A 166 -6.46 -1.79 1.85
N PHE A 167 -5.62 -2.77 1.49
CA PHE A 167 -5.56 -3.32 0.14
C PHE A 167 -6.92 -3.91 -0.29
N ASN A 168 -7.53 -4.74 0.54
CA ASN A 168 -8.78 -5.44 0.24
C ASN A 168 -9.96 -4.46 0.07
N ARG A 169 -9.90 -3.29 0.70
CA ARG A 169 -10.86 -2.18 0.55
C ARG A 169 -10.57 -1.27 -0.66
N GLY A 170 -9.56 -1.59 -1.47
CA GLY A 170 -9.13 -0.79 -2.61
C GLY A 170 -8.40 0.51 -2.24
N LEU A 171 -7.96 0.67 -0.99
CA LEU A 171 -7.19 1.82 -0.51
C LEU A 171 -5.68 1.58 -0.75
N PHE A 172 -5.32 1.30 -2.00
CA PHE A 172 -3.98 0.85 -2.38
C PHE A 172 -2.88 1.81 -1.96
N HIS A 173 -3.05 3.11 -2.18
CA HIS A 173 -2.06 4.10 -1.76
C HIS A 173 -1.77 4.08 -0.25
N ALA A 174 -2.81 3.90 0.59
CA ALA A 174 -2.64 3.78 2.03
C ALA A 174 -1.89 2.49 2.40
N ALA A 175 -2.22 1.36 1.75
CA ALA A 175 -1.50 0.11 1.92
C ALA A 175 -0.01 0.23 1.52
N VAL A 176 0.29 0.89 0.39
CA VAL A 176 1.68 1.19 -0.02
C VAL A 176 2.42 1.93 1.07
N LYS A 177 1.85 3.04 1.57
CA LYS A 177 2.46 3.85 2.63
C LYS A 177 2.76 3.01 3.87
N LEU A 178 1.79 2.24 4.34
CA LEU A 178 1.96 1.40 5.53
C LEU A 178 3.04 0.33 5.32
N PHE A 179 3.05 -0.39 4.20
CA PHE A 179 4.06 -1.40 3.93
C PHE A 179 5.47 -0.80 3.80
N ARG A 180 5.62 0.39 3.21
CA ARG A 180 6.91 1.11 3.16
C ARG A 180 7.37 1.55 4.55
N GLU A 181 6.46 2.03 5.38
CA GLU A 181 6.77 2.38 6.76
C GLU A 181 7.25 1.17 7.57
N VAL A 182 6.63 0.01 7.39
CA VAL A 182 7.08 -1.24 8.02
C VAL A 182 8.44 -1.67 7.45
N GLU A 183 8.64 -1.60 6.12
CA GLU A 183 9.92 -1.92 5.45
C GLU A 183 11.10 -1.15 6.05
N LEU A 184 10.91 0.12 6.42
CA LEU A 184 11.99 0.94 6.99
C LEU A 184 12.42 0.44 8.38
N ARG A 185 11.49 -0.09 9.16
CA ARG A 185 11.66 -0.34 10.60
C ARG A 185 11.93 -1.79 10.97
N VAL A 186 11.45 -2.76 10.19
CA VAL A 186 11.73 -4.19 10.44
C VAL A 186 13.19 -4.55 10.20
N SER A 187 13.61 -5.68 10.77
CA SER A 187 14.95 -6.20 10.58
C SER A 187 15.23 -6.57 9.12
N GLY A 188 16.52 -6.56 8.74
CA GLY A 188 16.96 -6.72 7.36
C GLY A 188 16.36 -7.90 6.60
N GLY A 189 16.18 -9.05 7.28
CA GLY A 189 15.57 -10.24 6.68
C GLY A 189 14.11 -10.06 6.24
N GLN A 190 13.35 -9.17 6.90
CA GLN A 190 11.95 -8.91 6.59
C GLN A 190 11.75 -7.77 5.58
N LYS A 191 12.73 -6.87 5.39
CA LYS A 191 12.59 -5.72 4.47
C LYS A 191 12.17 -6.12 3.05
N PRO A 192 12.74 -7.18 2.42
CA PRO A 192 12.32 -7.59 1.07
C PRO A 192 10.85 -8.01 0.97
N LEU A 193 10.28 -8.60 2.03
CA LEU A 193 8.87 -9.00 2.07
C LEU A 193 7.95 -7.78 2.04
N TYR A 194 8.20 -6.80 2.90
CA TYR A 194 7.38 -5.59 2.97
C TYR A 194 7.57 -4.68 1.75
N ARG A 195 8.77 -4.65 1.17
CA ARG A 195 9.01 -4.06 -0.16
C ARG A 195 8.11 -4.67 -1.22
N ALA A 196 8.03 -6.01 -1.25
CA ALA A 196 7.21 -6.72 -2.21
C ALA A 196 5.71 -6.47 -2.01
N PHE A 197 5.22 -6.37 -0.77
CA PHE A 197 3.83 -5.97 -0.49
C PHE A 197 3.54 -4.52 -0.91
N ALA A 198 4.47 -3.60 -0.67
CA ALA A 198 4.33 -2.23 -1.15
C ALA A 198 4.29 -2.15 -2.68
N ASP A 199 5.19 -2.84 -3.38
CA ASP A 199 5.19 -2.90 -4.85
C ASP A 199 3.93 -3.60 -5.40
N LEU A 200 3.40 -4.60 -4.68
CA LEU A 200 2.13 -5.25 -5.01
C LEU A 200 0.98 -4.24 -4.96
N ALA A 201 0.82 -3.55 -3.82
CA ALA A 201 -0.22 -2.54 -3.64
C ALA A 201 -0.11 -1.41 -4.67
N GLU A 202 1.11 -0.95 -4.96
CA GLU A 202 1.37 0.06 -5.98
C GLU A 202 0.99 -0.43 -7.38
N GLY A 203 1.28 -1.68 -7.72
CA GLY A 203 0.87 -2.29 -8.99
C GLY A 203 -0.64 -2.28 -9.20
N TYR A 204 -1.41 -2.56 -8.15
CA TYR A 204 -2.87 -2.50 -8.20
C TYR A 204 -3.43 -1.07 -8.19
N ASP A 205 -2.78 -0.11 -7.51
CA ASP A 205 -3.11 1.33 -7.62
C ASP A 205 -2.96 1.84 -9.05
N LEU A 206 -1.82 1.50 -9.68
CA LEU A 206 -1.54 1.84 -11.07
C LEU A 206 -2.56 1.23 -12.03
N TRP A 207 -3.00 0.00 -11.75
CA TRP A 207 -4.05 -0.64 -12.55
C TRP A 207 -5.38 0.09 -12.41
N GLU A 208 -5.83 0.44 -11.20
CA GLU A 208 -7.08 1.19 -11.00
C GLU A 208 -7.12 2.55 -11.73
N ARG A 209 -5.94 3.11 -12.03
CA ARG A 209 -5.74 4.34 -12.78
C ARG A 209 -5.42 4.13 -14.26
N PHE A 210 -5.55 2.89 -14.75
CA PHE A 210 -5.31 2.49 -16.14
C PHE A 210 -3.86 2.65 -16.62
N HIS A 211 -2.88 2.72 -15.71
CA HIS A 211 -1.44 2.71 -16.04
C HIS A 211 -0.93 1.28 -16.25
N TYR A 212 -1.53 0.59 -17.23
CA TYR A 212 -1.39 -0.86 -17.42
C TYR A 212 0.05 -1.38 -17.53
N ARG A 213 0.93 -0.67 -18.26
CA ARG A 213 2.32 -1.08 -18.42
C ARG A 213 3.08 -1.03 -17.09
N GLN A 214 2.90 0.03 -16.30
CA GLN A 214 3.56 0.17 -15.01
C GLN A 214 3.01 -0.83 -14.00
N ALA A 215 1.68 -1.03 -14.00
CA ALA A 215 1.02 -2.05 -13.19
C ALA A 215 1.58 -3.45 -13.49
N TRP A 216 1.72 -3.81 -14.77
CA TRP A 216 2.24 -5.11 -15.19
C TRP A 216 3.65 -5.38 -14.64
N GLU A 217 4.58 -4.43 -14.81
CA GLU A 217 5.95 -4.57 -14.33
C GLU A 217 6.01 -4.70 -12.80
N LYS A 218 5.20 -3.91 -12.09
CA LYS A 218 5.09 -3.98 -10.62
C LYS A 218 4.53 -5.32 -10.14
N LEU A 219 3.44 -5.81 -10.74
CA LEU A 219 2.85 -7.10 -10.36
C LEU A 219 3.77 -8.28 -10.70
N LYS A 220 4.48 -8.22 -11.83
CA LYS A 220 5.44 -9.26 -12.25
C LYS A 220 6.62 -9.36 -11.28
N THR A 221 7.16 -8.23 -10.85
CA THR A 221 8.31 -8.18 -9.94
C THR A 221 7.91 -8.55 -8.51
N SER A 222 6.79 -8.02 -8.01
CA SER A 222 6.27 -8.36 -6.67
C SER A 222 5.88 -9.82 -6.56
N ALA A 223 5.23 -10.42 -7.57
CA ALA A 223 4.90 -11.84 -7.58
C ALA A 223 6.12 -12.74 -7.39
N LYS A 224 7.23 -12.43 -8.08
CA LYS A 224 8.50 -13.17 -7.93
C LYS A 224 9.10 -13.00 -6.53
N ALA A 225 9.08 -11.78 -5.99
CA ALA A 225 9.62 -11.51 -4.67
C ALA A 225 8.80 -12.21 -3.57
N LEU A 226 7.47 -12.21 -3.67
CA LEU A 226 6.57 -12.92 -2.75
C LEU A 226 6.70 -14.44 -2.88
N GLU A 227 6.90 -14.97 -4.08
CA GLU A 227 7.19 -16.38 -4.30
C GLU A 227 8.48 -16.81 -3.61
N MET A 228 9.55 -16.04 -3.76
CA MET A 228 10.79 -16.28 -3.03
C MET A 228 10.56 -16.21 -1.52
N ALA A 229 9.88 -15.17 -1.01
CA ALA A 229 9.60 -15.06 0.43
C ALA A 229 8.78 -16.26 0.97
N SER A 230 7.88 -16.83 0.16
CA SER A 230 7.10 -18.01 0.55
C SER A 230 7.94 -19.30 0.72
N LEU A 231 9.15 -19.33 0.17
CA LEU A 231 10.10 -20.44 0.32
C LEU A 231 10.97 -20.29 1.58
N TRP A 232 11.17 -19.05 2.06
CA TRP A 232 12.07 -18.72 3.17
C TRP A 232 11.33 -18.32 4.45
N GLY A 233 10.15 -18.91 4.70
CA GLY A 233 9.40 -18.70 5.95
C GLY A 233 8.51 -17.45 5.96
N GLY A 234 8.02 -16.99 4.80
CA GLY A 234 7.00 -15.94 4.73
C GLY A 234 5.72 -16.28 5.50
N PRO A 235 4.85 -15.28 5.76
CA PRO A 235 3.69 -15.44 6.64
C PRO A 235 2.70 -16.52 6.17
N PRO A 236 1.93 -17.11 7.09
CA PRO A 236 0.86 -18.05 6.75
C PRO A 236 -0.08 -17.46 5.70
N GLY A 237 -0.53 -18.29 4.75
CA GLY A 237 -1.41 -17.86 3.67
C GLY A 237 -0.71 -17.21 2.46
N LEU A 238 0.58 -16.85 2.55
CA LEU A 238 1.28 -16.15 1.46
C LEU A 238 1.24 -16.92 0.13
N LYS A 239 1.36 -18.26 0.20
CA LYS A 239 1.28 -19.11 -1.00
C LYS A 239 -0.06 -19.01 -1.73
N ALA A 240 -1.16 -18.78 -1.00
CA ALA A 240 -2.50 -18.75 -1.58
C ALA A 240 -2.73 -17.52 -2.46
N ILE A 241 -2.05 -16.40 -2.19
CA ILE A 241 -2.23 -15.16 -2.95
C ILE A 241 -1.39 -15.09 -4.22
N ILE A 242 -0.32 -15.89 -4.34
CA ILE A 242 0.63 -15.82 -5.47
C ILE A 242 -0.04 -16.15 -6.81
N ALA A 243 -0.84 -17.23 -6.85
CA ALA A 243 -1.48 -17.67 -8.10
C ALA A 243 -2.43 -16.59 -8.67
N PRO A 244 -3.36 -16.00 -7.88
CA PRO A 244 -4.16 -14.87 -8.33
C PRO A 244 -3.35 -13.67 -8.84
N ILE A 245 -2.21 -13.34 -8.20
CA ILE A 245 -1.34 -12.23 -8.65
C ILE A 245 -0.71 -12.58 -10.01
N LYS A 246 -0.25 -13.81 -10.21
CA LYS A 246 0.29 -14.27 -11.49
C LYS A 246 -0.75 -14.25 -12.60
N THR A 247 -1.98 -14.72 -12.34
CA THR A 247 -3.10 -14.63 -13.29
C THR A 247 -3.35 -13.19 -13.74
N ASN A 248 -3.34 -12.26 -12.79
CA ASN A 248 -3.49 -10.84 -13.01
C ASN A 248 -2.34 -10.24 -13.83
N ALA A 249 -1.09 -10.58 -13.50
CA ALA A 249 0.07 -10.15 -14.28
C ALA A 249 -0.01 -10.67 -15.74
N SER A 250 -0.46 -11.90 -15.96
CA SER A 250 -0.67 -12.45 -17.31
C SER A 250 -1.82 -11.79 -18.07
N PHE A 251 -2.89 -11.36 -17.38
CA PHE A 251 -3.95 -10.57 -18.00
C PHE A 251 -3.40 -9.22 -18.49
N LEU A 252 -2.66 -8.52 -17.63
CA LEU A 252 -2.03 -7.25 -17.98
C LEU A 252 -1.01 -7.38 -19.09
N GLU A 253 -0.20 -8.45 -19.09
CA GLU A 253 0.74 -8.76 -20.17
C GLU A 253 0.04 -8.80 -21.53
N LYS A 254 -1.06 -9.56 -21.63
CA LYS A 254 -1.85 -9.64 -22.87
C LYS A 254 -2.37 -8.27 -23.29
N LEU A 255 -2.90 -7.49 -22.35
CA LEU A 255 -3.42 -6.15 -22.64
C LEU A 255 -2.31 -5.18 -23.09
N VAL A 256 -1.15 -5.19 -22.44
CA VAL A 256 -0.03 -4.28 -22.71
C VAL A 256 0.66 -4.62 -24.02
N LEU A 257 0.85 -5.91 -24.32
CA LEU A 257 1.56 -6.39 -25.50
C LEU A 257 0.67 -6.49 -26.75
N ASP A 258 -0.66 -6.42 -26.61
CA ASP A 258 -1.57 -6.36 -27.76
C ASP A 258 -1.29 -5.10 -28.60
N PRO A 259 -0.86 -5.25 -29.87
CA PRO A 259 -0.60 -4.11 -30.77
C PRO A 259 -1.88 -3.52 -31.36
N ALA A 260 -3.05 -4.14 -31.15
CA ALA A 260 -4.30 -3.64 -31.70
C ALA A 260 -4.66 -2.27 -31.14
N GLU A 261 -5.14 -1.39 -32.02
CA GLU A 261 -5.67 -0.08 -31.66
C GLU A 261 -6.90 -0.20 -30.72
N VAL A 262 -7.69 -1.27 -30.89
CA VAL A 262 -8.90 -1.52 -30.11
C VAL A 262 -8.81 -2.87 -29.41
N LYS A 263 -8.69 -2.81 -28.09
CA LYS A 263 -8.38 -3.96 -27.24
C LYS A 263 -9.62 -4.47 -26.55
N GLU A 264 -9.95 -5.73 -26.77
CA GLU A 264 -11.10 -6.38 -26.12
C GLU A 264 -10.87 -6.62 -24.62
N SER A 265 -9.61 -6.83 -24.23
CA SER A 265 -9.23 -6.95 -22.82
C SER A 265 -9.51 -5.68 -22.01
N LEU A 266 -9.49 -4.50 -22.63
CA LEU A 266 -9.87 -3.24 -21.98
C LEU A 266 -11.33 -3.26 -21.55
N THR A 267 -12.23 -3.80 -22.37
CA THR A 267 -13.64 -3.95 -22.04
C THR A 267 -13.84 -4.86 -20.82
N LEU A 268 -13.12 -5.99 -20.77
CA LEU A 268 -13.15 -6.90 -19.62
C LEU A 268 -12.64 -6.20 -18.35
N ASP A 269 -11.57 -5.42 -18.45
CA ASP A 269 -11.07 -4.68 -17.30
C ASP A 269 -12.01 -3.56 -16.84
N LEU A 270 -12.67 -2.83 -17.74
CA LEU A 270 -13.64 -1.79 -17.38
C LEU A 270 -14.87 -2.38 -16.65
N LEU A 271 -15.36 -3.55 -17.10
CA LEU A 271 -16.41 -4.28 -16.38
C LEU A 271 -15.93 -4.72 -14.99
N ALA A 272 -14.72 -5.28 -14.89
CA ALA A 272 -14.14 -5.65 -13.61
C ALA A 272 -13.93 -4.44 -12.68
N CYS A 273 -13.49 -3.31 -13.23
CA CYS A 273 -13.28 -2.05 -12.53
C CYS A 273 -14.60 -1.51 -11.97
N THR A 274 -15.71 -1.65 -12.71
CA THR A 274 -17.05 -1.33 -12.22
C THR A 274 -17.36 -2.12 -10.94
N GLY A 275 -17.18 -3.45 -10.98
CA GLY A 275 -17.42 -4.30 -9.80
C GLY A 275 -16.52 -3.96 -8.62
N ARG A 276 -15.24 -3.68 -8.85
CA ARG A 276 -14.30 -3.27 -7.79
C ARG A 276 -14.70 -1.94 -7.15
N ARG A 277 -15.09 -0.94 -7.93
CA ARG A 277 -15.53 0.38 -7.42
C ARG A 277 -16.83 0.27 -6.64
N LEU A 278 -17.80 -0.49 -7.15
CA LEU A 278 -19.10 -0.66 -6.51
C LEU A 278 -19.00 -1.45 -5.20
N HIS A 279 -18.29 -2.58 -5.20
CA HIS A 279 -18.34 -3.53 -4.08
C HIS A 279 -17.18 -3.42 -3.10
N ALA A 280 -15.96 -3.11 -3.56
CA ALA A 280 -14.80 -3.00 -2.66
C ALA A 280 -14.64 -1.56 -2.12
N ARG A 281 -14.83 -0.55 -2.99
CA ARG A 281 -14.69 0.87 -2.61
C ARG A 281 -15.99 1.53 -2.18
N HIS A 282 -17.14 0.90 -2.42
CA HIS A 282 -18.46 1.47 -2.17
C HIS A 282 -18.66 2.86 -2.82
N ASP A 283 -18.16 3.02 -4.05
CA ASP A 283 -18.19 4.26 -4.82
C ASP A 283 -19.06 4.09 -6.08
N PRO A 284 -20.38 4.32 -5.95
CA PRO A 284 -21.33 4.08 -7.04
C PRO A 284 -21.19 5.10 -8.18
N GLU A 285 -20.73 6.32 -7.89
CA GLU A 285 -20.51 7.37 -8.90
C GLU A 285 -19.43 6.94 -9.90
N THR A 286 -18.22 6.64 -9.40
CA THR A 286 -17.13 6.24 -10.30
C THR A 286 -17.34 4.85 -10.90
N ALA A 287 -18.14 4.00 -10.27
CA ALA A 287 -18.59 2.73 -10.83
C ALA A 287 -19.54 2.94 -12.02
N MET A 288 -20.52 3.85 -11.91
CA MET A 288 -21.44 4.17 -13.01
C MET A 288 -20.69 4.70 -14.23
N THR A 289 -19.76 5.63 -14.03
CA THR A 289 -18.91 6.15 -15.12
C THR A 289 -18.11 5.04 -15.80
N ALA A 290 -17.49 4.15 -15.00
CA ALA A 290 -16.74 3.01 -15.54
C ALA A 290 -17.64 2.05 -16.34
N LEU A 291 -18.88 1.84 -15.88
CA LEU A 291 -19.84 0.95 -16.53
C LEU A 291 -20.34 1.49 -17.87
N VAL A 292 -20.67 2.78 -17.94
CA VAL A 292 -21.07 3.43 -19.20
C VAL A 292 -19.90 3.39 -20.19
N ARG A 293 -18.67 3.63 -19.72
CA ARG A 293 -17.47 3.49 -20.56
C ARG A 293 -17.24 2.05 -21.00
N ALA A 294 -17.47 1.06 -20.15
CA ALA A 294 -17.37 -0.36 -20.50
C ALA A 294 -18.37 -0.72 -21.62
N LEU A 295 -19.62 -0.30 -21.48
CA LEU A 295 -20.68 -0.51 -22.47
C LEU A 295 -20.33 0.12 -23.81
N GLU A 296 -19.79 1.34 -23.80
CA GLU A 296 -19.28 1.99 -25.01
C GLU A 296 -18.12 1.20 -25.63
N ALA A 297 -17.12 0.82 -24.83
CA ALA A 297 -15.98 0.04 -25.30
C ALA A 297 -16.42 -1.29 -25.96
N CYS A 298 -17.48 -1.94 -25.47
CA CYS A 298 -18.08 -3.09 -26.15
C CYS A 298 -18.52 -2.77 -27.58
N ALA A 299 -19.26 -1.67 -27.78
CA ALA A 299 -19.71 -1.27 -29.11
C ALA A 299 -18.53 -0.89 -30.01
N GLN A 300 -17.53 -0.18 -29.47
CA GLN A 300 -16.31 0.19 -30.18
C GLN A 300 -15.53 -1.03 -30.67
N VAL A 301 -15.36 -2.04 -29.81
CA VAL A 301 -14.72 -3.31 -30.17
C VAL A 301 -15.46 -3.99 -31.31
N ARG A 302 -16.80 -4.07 -31.26
CA ARG A 302 -17.61 -4.71 -32.31
C ARG A 302 -17.56 -3.94 -33.62
N LEU A 303 -17.76 -2.63 -33.58
CA LEU A 303 -17.69 -1.75 -34.76
C LEU A 303 -16.33 -1.87 -35.45
N TYR A 304 -15.25 -1.83 -34.67
CA TYR A 304 -13.90 -1.89 -35.23
C TYR A 304 -13.56 -3.29 -35.75
N LYS A 305 -13.77 -4.35 -34.96
CA LYS A 305 -13.36 -5.70 -35.35
C LYS A 305 -14.17 -6.23 -36.54
N SER A 306 -15.50 -6.10 -36.49
CA SER A 306 -16.42 -6.68 -37.48
C SER A 306 -16.61 -5.78 -38.71
N HIS A 307 -16.56 -4.46 -38.55
CA HIS A 307 -16.95 -3.52 -39.62
C HIS A 307 -15.85 -2.50 -39.99
N LYS A 308 -14.70 -2.51 -39.30
CA LYS A 308 -13.59 -1.54 -39.49
C LYS A 308 -14.02 -0.07 -39.33
N ILE A 309 -15.06 0.15 -38.52
CA ILE A 309 -15.55 1.50 -38.20
C ILE A 309 -14.90 1.97 -36.91
N LYS A 310 -14.23 3.13 -36.96
CA LYS A 310 -13.71 3.82 -35.78
C LYS A 310 -14.80 4.75 -35.25
N SER A 311 -15.37 4.46 -34.09
CA SER A 311 -16.45 5.28 -33.54
C SER A 311 -16.07 6.73 -33.26
N TRP A 312 -14.78 7.02 -33.06
CA TRP A 312 -14.21 8.36 -32.82
C TRP A 312 -13.67 9.03 -34.08
N ASP A 313 -13.80 8.38 -35.24
CA ASP A 313 -13.34 8.88 -36.54
C ASP A 313 -14.16 8.19 -37.65
N ALA A 314 -15.48 8.26 -37.52
CA ALA A 314 -16.39 7.52 -38.38
C ALA A 314 -16.48 8.21 -39.74
N GLN A 315 -16.49 7.44 -40.82
CA GLN A 315 -16.82 7.99 -42.14
C GLN A 315 -18.32 7.84 -42.35
N PRO A 316 -19.09 8.92 -42.63
CA PRO A 316 -20.54 8.81 -42.82
C PRO A 316 -20.94 7.76 -43.85
N THR A 317 -20.13 7.58 -44.90
CA THR A 317 -20.35 6.57 -45.96
C THR A 317 -20.24 5.12 -45.49
N GLN A 318 -19.58 4.86 -44.35
CA GLN A 318 -19.51 3.52 -43.73
C GLN A 318 -20.75 3.20 -42.89
N LEU A 319 -21.61 4.18 -42.61
CA LEU A 319 -22.78 4.01 -41.75
C LEU A 319 -24.00 3.55 -42.57
N PRO A 320 -24.97 2.86 -41.93
CA PRO A 320 -26.28 2.60 -42.53
C PRO A 320 -26.91 3.88 -43.07
N ALA A 321 -27.61 3.80 -44.22
CA ALA A 321 -28.18 4.96 -44.92
C ALA A 321 -28.99 5.89 -44.00
N ALA A 322 -29.78 5.32 -43.09
CA ALA A 322 -30.61 6.06 -42.13
C ALA A 322 -29.82 6.89 -41.10
N LEU A 323 -28.50 6.69 -40.97
CA LEU A 323 -27.63 7.38 -40.01
C LEU A 323 -26.64 8.34 -40.67
N GLN A 324 -26.54 8.35 -42.01
CA GLN A 324 -25.51 9.14 -42.71
C GLN A 324 -25.75 10.64 -42.56
N GLU A 325 -26.98 11.10 -42.80
CA GLU A 325 -27.36 12.52 -42.68
C GLU A 325 -27.21 13.02 -41.24
N VAL A 326 -27.68 12.25 -40.26
CA VAL A 326 -27.53 12.59 -38.83
C VAL A 326 -26.06 12.66 -38.43
N CYS A 327 -25.21 11.77 -38.95
CA CYS A 327 -23.78 11.81 -38.68
C CYS A 327 -23.16 13.11 -39.21
N GLN A 328 -23.46 13.47 -40.46
CA GLN A 328 -22.93 14.67 -41.11
C GLN A 328 -23.37 15.96 -40.40
N THR A 329 -24.58 15.98 -39.85
CA THR A 329 -25.18 17.19 -39.28
C THR A 329 -25.00 17.33 -37.77
N CYS A 330 -24.83 16.23 -37.04
CA CYS A 330 -24.87 16.25 -35.57
C CYS A 330 -23.62 15.68 -34.89
N TYR A 331 -22.78 14.91 -35.58
CA TYR A 331 -21.67 14.17 -34.92
C TYR A 331 -20.29 14.70 -35.26
N LEU A 332 -20.19 15.79 -36.02
CA LEU A 332 -18.91 16.46 -36.26
C LEU A 332 -18.46 17.14 -34.97
N GLU A 333 -17.27 16.80 -34.50
CA GLU A 333 -16.66 17.47 -33.36
C GLU A 333 -15.77 18.63 -33.79
N ASP A 334 -16.00 19.79 -33.18
CA ASP A 334 -15.28 21.03 -33.48
C ASP A 334 -13.80 20.97 -33.04
N ILE A 335 -13.45 20.06 -32.11
CA ILE A 335 -12.09 19.99 -31.54
C ILE A 335 -11.08 19.43 -32.54
N ASP A 336 -11.41 18.32 -33.21
CA ASP A 336 -10.50 17.61 -34.12
C ASP A 336 -11.06 17.44 -35.53
N GLY A 337 -12.27 17.95 -35.80
CA GLY A 337 -12.94 17.85 -37.11
C GLY A 337 -13.37 16.45 -37.47
N LYS A 338 -13.46 15.52 -36.50
CA LYS A 338 -13.82 14.12 -36.74
C LYS A 338 -15.27 13.85 -36.39
N TYR A 339 -15.88 12.89 -37.07
CA TYR A 339 -17.21 12.42 -36.70
C TYR A 339 -17.13 11.41 -35.56
N LYS A 340 -17.69 11.76 -34.39
CA LYS A 340 -17.70 10.90 -33.20
C LYS A 340 -19.11 10.41 -32.91
N LEU A 341 -19.30 9.09 -33.03
CA LEU A 341 -20.58 8.45 -32.77
C LEU A 341 -20.85 8.42 -31.25
N PRO A 342 -21.92 9.05 -30.74
CA PRO A 342 -22.31 8.87 -29.34
C PRO A 342 -22.74 7.42 -29.08
N LEU A 343 -22.74 7.01 -27.82
CA LEU A 343 -23.04 5.64 -27.37
C LEU A 343 -24.24 5.01 -28.10
N GLN A 344 -25.38 5.69 -28.12
CA GLN A 344 -26.59 5.18 -28.77
C GLN A 344 -26.42 5.02 -30.29
N ALA A 345 -25.72 5.96 -30.93
CA ALA A 345 -25.46 5.89 -32.36
C ALA A 345 -24.54 4.71 -32.70
N GLN A 346 -23.57 4.38 -31.85
CA GLN A 346 -22.71 3.20 -32.03
C GLN A 346 -23.54 1.90 -32.09
N PHE A 347 -24.48 1.71 -31.15
CA PHE A 347 -25.35 0.53 -31.16
C PHE A 347 -26.40 0.54 -32.28
N ARG A 348 -26.94 1.71 -32.66
CA ARG A 348 -27.82 1.83 -33.83
C ARG A 348 -27.09 1.50 -35.13
N THR A 349 -25.84 1.92 -35.27
CA THR A 349 -24.98 1.54 -36.40
C THR A 349 -24.80 0.03 -36.44
N LEU A 350 -24.44 -0.61 -35.32
CA LEU A 350 -24.35 -2.07 -35.24
C LEU A 350 -25.67 -2.76 -35.64
N ALA A 351 -26.81 -2.30 -35.13
CA ALA A 351 -28.10 -2.87 -35.46
C ALA A 351 -28.46 -2.72 -36.95
N GLY A 352 -28.20 -1.55 -37.54
CA GLY A 352 -28.42 -1.27 -38.95
C GLY A 352 -27.49 -2.05 -39.88
N LEU A 353 -26.34 -2.50 -39.38
CA LEU A 353 -25.42 -3.42 -40.06
C LEU A 353 -25.77 -4.91 -39.83
N GLY A 354 -26.85 -5.20 -39.10
CA GLY A 354 -27.29 -6.56 -38.79
C GLY A 354 -26.52 -7.25 -37.66
N ASP A 355 -25.71 -6.52 -36.89
CA ASP A 355 -24.95 -7.10 -35.78
C ASP A 355 -25.86 -7.43 -34.58
N GLN A 356 -25.68 -8.64 -34.03
CA GLN A 356 -26.50 -9.17 -32.95
C GLN A 356 -26.41 -8.35 -31.66
N LEU A 357 -25.23 -7.77 -31.35
CA LEU A 357 -25.08 -6.91 -30.17
C LEU A 357 -25.92 -5.65 -30.31
N GLY A 358 -25.90 -5.02 -31.49
CA GLY A 358 -26.74 -3.86 -31.80
C GLY A 358 -28.23 -4.17 -31.68
N GLN A 359 -28.67 -5.29 -32.26
CA GLN A 359 -30.07 -5.72 -32.18
C GLN A 359 -30.50 -6.06 -30.73
N ALA A 360 -29.63 -6.70 -29.95
CA ALA A 360 -29.89 -6.99 -28.54
C ALA A 360 -29.97 -5.70 -27.71
N PHE A 361 -29.11 -4.71 -27.96
CA PHE A 361 -29.18 -3.42 -27.30
C PHE A 361 -30.50 -2.70 -27.56
N LEU A 362 -30.98 -2.68 -28.80
CA LEU A 362 -32.29 -2.08 -29.13
C LEU A 362 -33.45 -2.79 -28.42
N ARG A 363 -33.35 -4.10 -28.23
CA ARG A 363 -34.35 -4.90 -27.50
C ARG A 363 -34.36 -4.60 -26.00
N GLU A 364 -33.19 -4.45 -25.39
CA GLU A 364 -33.03 -4.13 -23.96
C GLU A 364 -33.15 -2.62 -23.66
N TRP A 365 -33.21 -1.77 -24.71
CA TRP A 365 -33.29 -0.31 -24.59
C TRP A 365 -34.35 0.20 -23.61
N PRO A 366 -35.59 -0.34 -23.56
CA PRO A 366 -36.59 0.12 -22.59
C PRO A 366 -36.14 -0.04 -21.13
N LYS A 367 -35.34 -1.07 -20.82
CA LYS A 367 -34.79 -1.29 -19.47
C LYS A 367 -33.56 -0.43 -19.20
N MET A 368 -32.69 -0.26 -20.21
CA MET A 368 -31.46 0.52 -20.07
C MET A 368 -31.71 2.02 -20.04
N LYS A 369 -32.70 2.52 -20.79
CA LYS A 369 -33.02 3.95 -20.91
C LYS A 369 -33.10 4.66 -19.55
N PRO A 370 -33.92 4.24 -18.57
CA PRO A 370 -33.99 4.92 -17.27
C PRO A 370 -32.69 4.83 -16.46
N LEU A 371 -31.86 3.80 -16.67
CA LEU A 371 -30.59 3.63 -15.97
C LEU A 371 -29.51 4.56 -16.54
N LEU A 372 -29.44 4.67 -17.87
CA LEU A 372 -28.55 5.60 -18.57
C LEU A 372 -29.00 7.05 -18.35
N ASP A 373 -30.30 7.29 -18.26
CA ASP A 373 -30.85 8.59 -17.90
C ASP A 373 -30.43 8.99 -16.47
N ALA A 374 -30.50 8.06 -15.52
CA ALA A 374 -29.97 8.29 -14.17
C ALA A 374 -28.45 8.56 -14.18
N ALA A 375 -27.67 7.86 -15.01
CA ALA A 375 -26.24 8.14 -15.17
C ALA A 375 -25.96 9.54 -15.73
N ASN A 376 -26.79 10.03 -16.66
CA ASN A 376 -26.66 11.39 -17.19
C ASN A 376 -27.01 12.46 -16.16
N HIS A 377 -28.02 12.22 -15.30
CA HIS A 377 -28.38 13.14 -14.22
C HIS A 377 -27.45 13.05 -13.00
N ALA A 378 -26.54 12.08 -12.99
CA ALA A 378 -25.60 11.87 -11.89
C ALA A 378 -24.58 13.01 -11.76
N VAL A 379 -23.99 13.18 -10.58
CA VAL A 379 -22.95 14.19 -10.30
C VAL A 379 -21.73 14.04 -11.20
N LEU A 380 -21.25 12.80 -11.44
CA LEU A 380 -20.15 12.55 -12.38
C LEU A 380 -20.61 12.37 -13.84
N GLY A 381 -21.88 12.66 -14.12
CA GLY A 381 -22.44 12.76 -15.46
C GLY A 381 -22.58 14.21 -15.90
N HIS A 382 -23.81 14.63 -16.17
CA HIS A 382 -24.19 15.98 -16.61
C HIS A 382 -25.21 16.65 -15.68
N GLY A 383 -25.53 16.03 -14.54
CA GLY A 383 -26.52 16.53 -13.60
C GLY A 383 -25.95 16.76 -12.20
N PHE A 384 -26.84 16.74 -11.22
CA PHE A 384 -26.55 17.12 -9.83
C PHE A 384 -27.09 16.10 -8.81
N GLU A 385 -27.61 14.95 -9.26
CA GLU A 385 -28.20 13.93 -8.38
C GLU A 385 -27.17 12.85 -8.04
N PRO A 386 -27.09 12.36 -6.79
CA PRO A 386 -26.21 11.24 -6.47
C PRO A 386 -26.76 9.93 -7.05
N ILE A 387 -25.90 9.13 -7.68
CA ILE A 387 -26.29 7.81 -8.21
C ILE A 387 -26.37 6.76 -7.10
N LYS A 388 -27.42 5.94 -7.12
CA LYS A 388 -27.63 4.85 -6.16
C LYS A 388 -26.95 3.56 -6.62
N SER A 389 -26.34 2.82 -5.69
CA SER A 389 -25.69 1.53 -5.96
C SER A 389 -26.60 0.52 -6.66
N GLU A 390 -27.90 0.51 -6.34
CA GLU A 390 -28.87 -0.40 -6.98
C GLU A 390 -29.03 -0.11 -8.47
N ARG A 391 -28.93 1.16 -8.89
CA ARG A 391 -29.01 1.55 -10.31
C ARG A 391 -27.77 1.09 -11.07
N VAL A 392 -26.60 1.22 -10.45
CA VAL A 392 -25.34 0.70 -11.02
C VAL A 392 -25.42 -0.81 -11.19
N GLN A 393 -25.85 -1.52 -10.15
CA GLN A 393 -26.00 -2.98 -10.17
C GLN A 393 -27.00 -3.44 -11.25
N GLN A 394 -28.16 -2.80 -11.36
CA GLN A 394 -29.16 -3.10 -12.40
C GLN A 394 -28.58 -2.93 -13.80
N LEU A 395 -27.84 -1.83 -14.05
CA LEU A 395 -27.21 -1.62 -15.35
C LEU A 395 -26.11 -2.66 -15.59
N TYR A 396 -25.32 -2.98 -14.58
CA TYR A 396 -24.21 -3.93 -14.67
C TYR A 396 -24.69 -5.30 -15.13
N GLU A 397 -25.77 -5.81 -14.53
CA GLU A 397 -26.39 -7.09 -14.91
C GLU A 397 -26.92 -7.08 -16.34
N VAL A 398 -27.53 -5.97 -16.77
CA VAL A 398 -28.00 -5.83 -18.16
C VAL A 398 -26.83 -5.82 -19.14
N VAL A 399 -25.73 -5.11 -18.81
CA VAL A 399 -24.54 -5.04 -19.65
C VAL A 399 -23.83 -6.39 -19.74
N LEU A 400 -23.69 -7.14 -18.64
CA LEU A 400 -23.12 -8.50 -18.69
C LEU A 400 -23.95 -9.42 -19.58
N ARG A 401 -25.28 -9.38 -19.45
CA ARG A 401 -26.18 -10.17 -20.30
C ARG A 401 -26.10 -9.77 -21.77
N LEU A 402 -26.07 -8.46 -22.05
CA LEU A 402 -25.99 -7.91 -23.40
C LEU A 402 -24.69 -8.33 -24.10
N THR A 403 -23.57 -8.28 -23.36
CA THR A 403 -22.23 -8.56 -23.89
C THR A 403 -21.91 -10.05 -23.92
N GLY A 404 -22.66 -10.88 -23.19
CA GLY A 404 -22.37 -12.31 -23.02
C GLY A 404 -21.11 -12.58 -22.18
N VAL A 405 -20.56 -11.57 -21.50
CA VAL A 405 -19.39 -11.70 -20.66
C VAL A 405 -19.78 -12.40 -19.35
N ALA A 406 -19.13 -13.52 -19.06
CA ALA A 406 -19.29 -14.21 -17.79
C ALA A 406 -18.50 -13.48 -16.70
N GLU A 407 -19.09 -13.28 -15.52
CA GLU A 407 -18.40 -12.61 -14.40
C GLU A 407 -17.12 -13.36 -13.96
N SER A 408 -17.07 -14.68 -14.18
CA SER A 408 -15.90 -15.52 -13.90
C SER A 408 -14.71 -15.27 -14.85
N SER A 409 -14.92 -14.64 -16.01
CA SER A 409 -13.85 -14.30 -16.95
C SER A 409 -13.22 -12.92 -16.69
N LEU A 410 -13.82 -12.13 -15.81
CA LEU A 410 -13.32 -10.81 -15.44
C LEU A 410 -12.09 -10.92 -14.52
N PRO A 411 -11.06 -10.07 -14.70
CA PRO A 411 -9.91 -10.05 -13.79
C PRO A 411 -10.36 -9.67 -12.36
N LYS A 412 -9.99 -10.50 -11.39
CA LYS A 412 -10.29 -10.29 -9.96
C LYS A 412 -9.01 -10.01 -9.20
N PHE A 413 -9.02 -8.94 -8.40
CA PHE A 413 -7.90 -8.66 -7.51
C PHE A 413 -7.88 -9.70 -6.38
N PRO A 414 -6.70 -10.08 -5.89
CA PRO A 414 -6.58 -11.02 -4.78
C PRO A 414 -7.19 -10.42 -3.51
N VAL A 415 -7.65 -11.30 -2.61
CA VAL A 415 -7.90 -10.93 -1.22
C VAL A 415 -6.68 -11.35 -0.42
N LEU A 416 -6.07 -10.39 0.27
CA LEU A 416 -4.92 -10.64 1.15
C LEU A 416 -5.43 -11.03 2.54
N SER A 417 -5.21 -12.29 2.93
CA SER A 417 -5.58 -12.83 4.24
C SER A 417 -4.33 -13.31 4.99
N LEU A 418 -3.42 -12.37 5.30
CA LEU A 418 -2.04 -12.62 5.77
C LEU A 418 -1.69 -11.97 7.11
#